data_AF-A4J193-F1
#
_entry.id   AF-A4J193-F1
#
_cell.length_a   1.000
_cell.length_b   1.000
_cell.length_c   1.000
_cell.angle_alpha   90.00
_cell.angle_beta   90.00
_cell.angle_gamma   90.00
#
_symmetry.space_group_name_H-M   'P 1'
#
loop_
_entity.id
_entity.type
_entity.pdbx_description
1 polymer ?
#
loop_
_entity_poly.entity_id
_entity_poly.type
_entity_poly.pdbx_seq_one_letter_code
_entity_poly.pdbx_strand_id
1 'polypeptide(L)'
;MITLKVQTYIKLIIKTKYSNLKWRYTIVRKNLFEKIDSKPISYLEEITRIEFLFSKDLVIGSRDLIGRQHRCTIEQYIDAFLFKNWKYRSTYLCIDEVRQDLKITERDLATAPTQEDLLAYFEFVANMLLLIKNRFNYSVFFYLNRDCLDILRENLTEVLEKINYKIVELDFDKIIIVARNENADAVAENFKDIGDKVIEYNRTILHGDIAGKREILLVLGDKFEPLRKTLKGHGFGDLESNIGFLLNSINIRHNNKEGTNKNKFVVSAKPEELEKWYDTTYELLLLAFLAVTYINKKTEIDNLKAIIAKK
;
A
#
# COMPACT_ATOMS: atom_id res chain seq x y z
N MET A 1 15.23 76.13 17.25
CA MET A 1 14.33 75.49 18.24
C MET A 1 13.14 74.72 17.64
N ILE A 2 13.14 74.44 16.31
CA ILE A 2 12.03 73.73 15.62
C ILE A 2 12.38 72.25 15.34
N THR A 3 13.67 71.89 15.32
CA THR A 3 14.15 70.55 14.94
C THR A 3 13.97 69.47 16.03
N LEU A 4 14.02 69.84 17.33
CA LEU A 4 13.83 68.88 18.43
C LEU A 4 12.36 68.47 18.65
N LYS A 5 11.40 69.36 18.36
CA LYS A 5 9.96 69.03 18.48
C LYS A 5 9.51 68.04 17.42
N VAL A 6 10.03 68.14 16.20
CA VAL A 6 9.71 67.21 15.09
C VAL A 6 10.28 65.81 15.35
N GLN A 7 11.52 65.70 15.85
CA GLN A 7 12.10 64.40 16.22
C GLN A 7 11.36 63.70 17.37
N THR A 8 10.86 64.48 18.34
CA THR A 8 10.07 63.92 19.46
C THR A 8 8.71 63.42 18.99
N TYR A 9 8.06 64.14 18.07
CA TYR A 9 6.77 63.76 17.49
C TYR A 9 6.87 62.51 16.61
N ILE A 10 7.94 62.39 15.81
CA ILE A 10 8.21 61.19 14.99
C ILE A 10 8.50 59.96 15.87
N LYS A 11 9.28 60.11 16.96
CA LYS A 11 9.50 59.02 17.92
C LYS A 11 8.21 58.58 18.63
N LEU A 12 7.31 59.51 18.93
CA LEU A 12 6.02 59.18 19.54
C LEU A 12 5.12 58.40 18.57
N ILE A 13 5.04 58.83 17.31
CA ILE A 13 4.24 58.16 16.25
C ILE A 13 4.78 56.75 15.98
N ILE A 14 6.10 56.56 15.91
CA ILE A 14 6.69 55.23 15.74
C ILE A 14 6.37 54.34 16.95
N LYS A 15 6.46 54.87 18.18
CA LYS A 15 6.15 54.08 19.39
C LYS A 15 4.68 53.68 19.48
N THR A 16 3.73 54.51 19.03
CA THR A 16 2.29 54.16 19.00
C THR A 16 1.89 53.30 17.80
N LYS A 17 2.52 53.45 16.63
CA LYS A 17 2.21 52.61 15.45
C LYS A 17 2.75 51.18 15.59
N TYR A 18 3.88 51.00 16.27
CA TYR A 18 4.51 49.68 16.44
C TYR A 18 4.16 48.95 17.75
N SER A 19 3.58 49.63 18.76
CA SER A 19 3.08 48.96 19.98
C SER A 19 1.72 48.28 19.80
N ASN A 20 0.99 48.58 18.72
CA ASN A 20 -0.27 47.94 18.37
C ASN A 20 -0.11 46.72 17.44
N LEU A 21 1.12 46.36 17.04
CA LEU A 21 1.44 45.07 16.43
C LEU A 21 1.70 44.01 17.50
N LYS A 22 0.76 43.89 18.46
CA LYS A 22 0.60 42.61 19.16
C LYS A 22 0.02 41.66 18.13
N TRP A 23 0.86 40.78 17.59
CA TRP A 23 0.45 39.60 16.86
C TRP A 23 -0.63 38.87 17.67
N ARG A 24 -1.90 39.12 17.32
CA ARG A 24 -2.96 38.19 17.64
C ARG A 24 -2.57 36.93 16.89
N TYR A 25 -2.25 35.86 17.62
CA TYR A 25 -2.35 34.52 17.07
C TYR A 25 -3.80 34.38 16.62
N THR A 26 -4.08 34.71 15.36
CA THR A 26 -5.33 34.37 14.72
C THR A 26 -5.28 32.86 14.67
N ILE A 27 -5.99 32.19 15.58
CA ILE A 27 -6.28 30.77 15.44
C ILE A 27 -6.95 30.68 14.07
N VAL A 28 -6.22 30.20 13.07
CA VAL A 28 -6.75 30.02 11.73
C VAL A 28 -7.90 29.05 11.89
N ARG A 29 -9.13 29.55 11.76
CA ARG A 29 -10.33 28.75 11.93
C ARG A 29 -10.30 27.70 10.83
N LYS A 30 -10.08 26.44 11.23
CA LYS A 30 -10.24 25.33 10.30
C LYS A 30 -11.66 25.28 9.78
N ASN A 31 -11.82 25.15 8.46
CA ASN A 31 -13.11 24.91 7.83
C ASN A 31 -13.60 23.48 8.13
N LEU A 32 -14.83 23.15 7.72
CA LEU A 32 -15.42 21.83 8.00
C LEU A 32 -14.57 20.69 7.44
N PHE A 33 -14.12 20.80 6.20
CA PHE A 33 -13.31 19.78 5.51
C PHE A 33 -11.96 19.59 6.19
N GLU A 34 -11.27 20.68 6.54
CA GLU A 34 -10.01 20.62 7.29
C GLU A 34 -10.16 19.95 8.66
N LYS A 35 -11.33 20.07 9.30
CA LYS A 35 -11.62 19.39 10.57
C LYS A 35 -11.88 17.89 10.37
N ILE A 36 -12.57 17.52 9.30
CA ILE A 36 -12.81 16.12 8.94
C ILE A 36 -11.48 15.45 8.59
N ASP A 37 -10.66 16.10 7.75
CA ASP A 37 -9.39 15.56 7.27
C ASP A 37 -8.32 15.52 8.36
N SER A 38 -8.33 16.46 9.30
CA SER A 38 -7.34 16.48 10.40
C SER A 38 -7.72 15.63 11.61
N LYS A 39 -8.84 14.87 11.56
CA LYS A 39 -9.16 13.92 12.61
C LYS A 39 -8.17 12.74 12.53
N PRO A 40 -7.42 12.44 13.61
CA PRO A 40 -6.54 11.27 13.62
C PRO A 40 -7.36 9.99 13.46
N ILE A 41 -6.80 9.03 12.73
CA ILE A 41 -7.44 7.72 12.56
C ILE A 41 -7.40 6.97 13.89
N SER A 42 -8.55 6.41 14.25
CA SER A 42 -8.69 5.43 15.32
C SER A 42 -8.99 4.09 14.69
N TYR A 43 -8.03 3.15 14.76
CA TYR A 43 -8.19 1.82 14.16
C TYR A 43 -9.43 1.09 14.69
N LEU A 44 -9.72 1.22 15.98
CA LEU A 44 -10.93 0.66 16.58
C LEU A 44 -12.20 1.25 15.96
N GLU A 45 -12.26 2.57 15.77
CA GLU A 45 -13.43 3.21 15.17
C GLU A 45 -13.62 2.77 13.72
N GLU A 46 -12.55 2.70 12.93
CA GLU A 46 -12.63 2.30 11.52
C GLU A 46 -13.01 0.81 11.37
N ILE A 47 -12.40 -0.09 12.15
CA ILE A 47 -12.79 -1.50 12.18
C ILE A 47 -14.26 -1.64 12.56
N THR A 48 -14.72 -0.93 13.61
CA THR A 48 -16.12 -1.00 14.05
C THR A 48 -17.10 -0.57 12.96
N ARG A 49 -16.75 0.46 12.18
CA ARG A 49 -17.58 0.92 11.04
C ARG A 49 -17.64 -0.11 9.93
N ILE A 50 -16.49 -0.68 9.55
CA ILE A 50 -16.42 -1.71 8.51
C ILE A 50 -17.15 -2.99 8.97
N GLU A 51 -16.98 -3.41 10.22
CA GLU A 51 -17.67 -4.56 10.81
C GLU A 51 -19.18 -4.38 10.83
N PHE A 52 -19.66 -3.16 11.11
CA PHE A 52 -21.08 -2.86 11.00
C PHE A 52 -21.59 -3.05 9.56
N LEU A 53 -20.91 -2.47 8.57
CA LEU A 53 -21.33 -2.55 7.17
C LEU A 53 -21.24 -3.98 6.60
N PHE A 54 -20.23 -4.75 7.01
CA PHE A 54 -19.97 -6.10 6.49
C PHE A 54 -20.84 -7.17 7.18
N SER A 55 -20.86 -7.17 8.51
CA SER A 55 -21.39 -8.29 9.32
C SER A 55 -22.71 -8.00 10.01
N LYS A 56 -23.17 -6.73 10.03
CA LYS A 56 -24.37 -6.32 10.81
C LYS A 56 -25.46 -5.67 9.97
N ASP A 57 -25.12 -4.96 8.90
CA ASP A 57 -26.09 -4.29 8.05
C ASP A 57 -26.78 -5.28 7.07
N LEU A 58 -28.11 -5.26 7.04
CA LEU A 58 -28.94 -6.23 6.31
C LEU A 58 -29.19 -5.76 4.87
N VAL A 59 -28.13 -5.68 4.08
CA VAL A 59 -28.16 -5.01 2.76
C VAL A 59 -28.47 -5.92 1.57
N ILE A 60 -28.50 -7.24 1.79
CA ILE A 60 -28.88 -8.23 0.78
C ILE A 60 -30.30 -8.68 1.08
N GLY A 61 -31.17 -8.55 0.09
CA GLY A 61 -32.54 -9.02 0.15
C GLY A 61 -32.76 -10.21 -0.76
N SER A 62 -33.60 -11.14 -0.32
CA SER A 62 -34.11 -12.22 -1.15
C SER A 62 -35.61 -12.40 -1.02
N ARG A 63 -36.23 -13.02 -2.03
CA ARG A 63 -37.65 -13.39 -2.01
C ARG A 63 -37.79 -14.89 -2.22
N ASP A 64 -38.66 -15.52 -1.44
CA ASP A 64 -39.06 -16.91 -1.69
C ASP A 64 -40.16 -17.00 -2.77
N LEU A 65 -40.55 -18.23 -3.12
CA LEU A 65 -41.57 -18.51 -4.15
C LEU A 65 -42.96 -17.99 -3.80
N ILE A 66 -43.22 -17.66 -2.53
CA ILE A 66 -44.50 -17.11 -2.04
C ILE A 66 -44.40 -15.62 -1.72
N GLY A 67 -43.29 -14.97 -2.08
CA GLY A 67 -43.09 -13.53 -1.98
C GLY A 67 -42.62 -13.01 -0.62
N ARG A 68 -42.26 -13.88 0.34
CA ARG A 68 -41.71 -13.44 1.63
C ARG A 68 -40.30 -12.91 1.43
N GLN A 69 -40.04 -11.76 2.05
CA GLN A 69 -38.75 -11.11 2.00
C GLN A 69 -37.87 -11.61 3.15
N HIS A 70 -36.65 -12.01 2.82
CA HIS A 70 -35.60 -12.28 3.77
C HIS A 70 -34.47 -11.29 3.53
N ARG A 71 -33.82 -10.84 4.61
CA ARG A 71 -32.63 -9.99 4.51
C ARG A 71 -31.49 -10.64 5.25
N CYS A 72 -30.30 -10.53 4.72
CA CYS A 72 -29.07 -11.00 5.34
C CYS A 72 -27.96 -9.97 5.15
N THR A 73 -26.88 -10.14 5.91
CA THR A 73 -25.68 -9.33 5.79
C THR A 73 -24.84 -9.78 4.60
N ILE A 74 -23.83 -8.97 4.27
CA ILE A 74 -22.82 -9.33 3.26
C ILE A 74 -22.13 -10.64 3.68
N GLU A 75 -21.64 -10.71 4.92
CA GLU A 75 -20.94 -11.86 5.46
C GLU A 75 -21.78 -13.15 5.36
N GLN A 76 -23.04 -13.10 5.81
CA GLN A 76 -23.96 -14.24 5.78
C GLN A 76 -24.20 -14.76 4.36
N TYR A 77 -24.33 -13.87 3.38
CA TYR A 77 -24.52 -14.27 1.99
C TYR A 77 -23.27 -14.95 1.43
N ILE A 78 -22.09 -14.38 1.70
CA ILE A 78 -20.83 -14.97 1.23
C ILE A 78 -20.65 -16.36 1.84
N ASP A 79 -20.83 -16.49 3.16
CA ASP A 79 -20.65 -17.76 3.86
C ASP A 79 -21.59 -18.84 3.31
N ALA A 80 -22.86 -18.51 3.10
CA ALA A 80 -23.87 -19.44 2.62
C ALA A 80 -23.68 -19.86 1.15
N PHE A 81 -23.30 -18.93 0.27
CA PHE A 81 -23.40 -19.14 -1.19
C PHE A 81 -22.07 -19.10 -1.94
N LEU A 82 -21.08 -18.35 -1.47
CA LEU A 82 -19.87 -18.05 -2.24
C LEU A 82 -18.61 -18.70 -1.65
N PHE A 83 -18.52 -18.80 -0.32
CA PHE A 83 -17.30 -19.15 0.40
C PHE A 83 -16.78 -20.54 0.05
N LYS A 84 -17.66 -21.55 -0.04
CA LYS A 84 -17.27 -22.93 -0.38
C LYS A 84 -16.55 -23.08 -1.72
N ASN A 85 -16.81 -22.16 -2.65
CA ASN A 85 -16.20 -22.12 -3.98
C ASN A 85 -15.03 -21.13 -4.07
N TRP A 86 -14.67 -20.46 -2.97
CA TRP A 86 -13.53 -19.55 -2.96
C TRP A 86 -12.23 -20.35 -3.02
N LYS A 87 -11.45 -20.14 -4.09
CA LYS A 87 -10.24 -20.93 -4.37
C LYS A 87 -9.15 -20.78 -3.30
N TYR A 88 -9.20 -19.70 -2.51
CA TYR A 88 -8.24 -19.42 -1.44
C TYR A 88 -8.75 -19.80 -0.04
N ARG A 89 -9.92 -20.47 0.07
CA ARG A 89 -10.45 -20.91 1.38
C ARG A 89 -9.59 -21.99 2.05
N SER A 90 -8.61 -22.56 1.36
CA SER A 90 -7.83 -23.70 1.84
C SER A 90 -8.77 -24.83 2.32
N THR A 91 -8.66 -25.24 3.58
CA THR A 91 -9.50 -26.24 4.23
C THR A 91 -10.67 -25.67 5.03
N TYR A 92 -10.77 -24.34 5.17
CA TYR A 92 -11.82 -23.69 5.96
C TYR A 92 -13.21 -23.97 5.39
N LEU A 93 -14.17 -24.20 6.28
CA LEU A 93 -15.55 -24.57 5.94
C LEU A 93 -16.50 -23.37 5.94
N CYS A 94 -16.20 -22.36 6.75
CA CYS A 94 -16.96 -21.11 6.87
C CYS A 94 -16.04 -19.91 7.17
N ILE A 95 -16.59 -18.71 7.04
CA ILE A 95 -15.93 -17.44 7.36
C ILE A 95 -15.48 -17.40 8.83
N ASP A 96 -16.29 -17.91 9.76
CA ASP A 96 -15.97 -17.86 11.19
C ASP A 96 -14.64 -18.58 11.52
N GLU A 97 -14.37 -19.73 10.89
CA GLU A 97 -13.10 -20.45 11.07
C GLU A 97 -11.91 -19.61 10.59
N VAL A 98 -12.04 -18.95 9.43
CA VAL A 98 -11.00 -18.03 8.91
C VAL A 98 -10.75 -16.90 9.89
N ARG A 99 -11.81 -16.28 10.40
CA ARG A 99 -11.71 -15.13 11.31
C ARG A 99 -11.06 -15.51 12.64
N GLN A 100 -11.37 -16.68 13.17
CA GLN A 100 -10.77 -17.20 14.40
C GLN A 100 -9.27 -17.46 14.23
N ASP A 101 -8.88 -18.17 13.16
CA ASP A 101 -7.48 -18.52 12.91
C ASP A 101 -6.61 -17.29 12.62
N LEU A 102 -7.16 -16.31 11.90
CA LEU A 102 -6.50 -15.04 11.63
C LEU A 102 -6.57 -14.04 12.79
N LYS A 103 -7.30 -14.36 13.87
CA LYS A 103 -7.54 -13.46 15.03
C LYS A 103 -8.13 -12.11 14.64
N ILE A 104 -9.09 -12.12 13.72
CA ILE A 104 -9.81 -10.94 13.23
C ILE A 104 -11.31 -11.02 13.57
N THR A 105 -11.68 -11.75 14.63
CA THR A 105 -13.05 -11.74 15.14
C THR A 105 -13.36 -10.39 15.79
N GLU A 106 -14.65 -10.04 15.94
CA GLU A 106 -15.04 -8.82 16.67
C GLU A 106 -14.43 -8.78 18.08
N ARG A 107 -14.30 -9.93 18.74
CA ARG A 107 -13.70 -10.02 20.07
C ARG A 107 -12.20 -9.70 20.05
N ASP A 108 -11.46 -10.23 19.07
CA ASP A 108 -10.02 -10.03 18.96
C ASP A 108 -9.71 -8.55 18.70
N LEU A 109 -10.55 -7.88 17.91
CA LEU A 109 -10.38 -6.49 17.49
C LEU A 109 -11.03 -5.47 18.46
N ALA A 110 -11.67 -5.93 19.54
CA ALA A 110 -12.46 -5.07 20.42
C ALA A 110 -11.65 -4.08 21.27
N THR A 111 -10.36 -4.35 21.50
CA THR A 111 -9.53 -3.56 22.43
C THR A 111 -8.19 -3.19 21.82
N ALA A 112 -8.02 -1.90 21.52
CA ALA A 112 -6.77 -1.30 21.03
C ALA A 112 -6.11 -2.08 19.87
N PRO A 113 -6.83 -2.32 18.75
CA PRO A 113 -6.26 -2.98 17.59
C PRO A 113 -5.04 -2.22 17.07
N THR A 114 -4.03 -2.96 16.66
CA THR A 114 -2.82 -2.44 16.02
C THR A 114 -3.09 -2.09 14.56
N GLN A 115 -2.11 -1.47 13.90
CA GLN A 115 -2.18 -1.24 12.46
C GLN A 115 -2.20 -2.57 11.69
N GLU A 116 -1.47 -3.58 12.14
CA GLU A 116 -1.45 -4.89 11.49
C GLU A 116 -2.83 -5.57 11.59
N ASP A 117 -3.50 -5.46 12.74
CA ASP A 117 -4.85 -5.99 12.92
C ASP A 117 -5.85 -5.31 11.97
N LEU A 118 -5.75 -3.98 11.80
CA LEU A 118 -6.54 -3.22 10.83
C LEU A 118 -6.27 -3.71 9.41
N LEU A 119 -5.00 -3.83 9.02
CA LEU A 119 -4.61 -4.24 7.67
C LEU A 119 -5.07 -5.67 7.34
N ALA A 120 -4.90 -6.61 8.27
CA ALA A 120 -5.35 -7.99 8.12
C ALA A 120 -6.87 -8.08 7.97
N TYR A 121 -7.62 -7.36 8.82
CA TYR A 121 -9.07 -7.31 8.73
C TYR A 121 -9.55 -6.65 7.43
N PHE A 122 -8.93 -5.54 7.02
CA PHE A 122 -9.28 -4.85 5.78
C PHE A 122 -8.96 -5.70 4.54
N GLU A 123 -7.83 -6.41 4.52
CA GLU A 123 -7.47 -7.32 3.42
C GLU A 123 -8.48 -8.47 3.31
N PHE A 124 -8.90 -9.03 4.45
CA PHE A 124 -9.97 -10.02 4.51
C PHE A 124 -11.28 -9.48 3.92
N VAL A 125 -11.78 -8.35 4.41
CA VAL A 125 -13.05 -7.77 3.94
C VAL A 125 -12.98 -7.40 2.45
N ALA A 126 -11.85 -6.85 1.98
CA ALA A 126 -11.67 -6.50 0.57
C ALA A 126 -11.74 -7.74 -0.34
N ASN A 127 -11.12 -8.86 0.06
CA ASN A 127 -11.24 -10.13 -0.67
C ASN A 127 -12.68 -10.68 -0.66
N MET A 128 -13.41 -10.51 0.44
CA MET A 128 -14.83 -10.87 0.53
C MET A 128 -15.69 -10.02 -0.41
N LEU A 129 -15.42 -8.72 -0.51
CA LEU A 129 -16.07 -7.84 -1.49
C LEU A 129 -15.77 -8.26 -2.94
N LEU A 130 -14.54 -8.68 -3.24
CA LEU A 130 -14.18 -9.18 -4.58
C LEU A 130 -14.99 -10.43 -4.95
N LEU A 131 -15.22 -11.34 -3.99
CA LEU A 131 -16.06 -12.52 -4.21
C LEU A 131 -17.50 -12.13 -4.57
N ILE A 132 -18.09 -11.18 -3.85
CA ILE A 132 -19.42 -10.67 -4.18
C ILE A 132 -19.41 -10.02 -5.56
N LYS A 133 -18.48 -9.10 -5.83
CA LYS A 133 -18.39 -8.39 -7.11
C LYS A 133 -18.36 -9.36 -8.29
N ASN A 134 -17.60 -10.44 -8.18
CA ASN A 134 -17.39 -11.38 -9.26
C ASN A 134 -18.48 -12.47 -9.37
N ARG A 135 -19.23 -12.76 -8.30
CA ARG A 135 -20.09 -13.96 -8.23
C ARG A 135 -21.49 -13.73 -7.67
N PHE A 136 -21.87 -12.49 -7.35
CA PHE A 136 -23.22 -12.21 -6.85
C PHE A 136 -24.27 -12.59 -7.90
N ASN A 137 -25.21 -13.44 -7.51
CA ASN A 137 -26.28 -13.89 -8.39
C ASN A 137 -27.41 -12.86 -8.42
N TYR A 138 -27.32 -11.88 -9.33
CA TYR A 138 -28.43 -10.97 -9.59
C TYR A 138 -29.58 -11.73 -10.25
N SER A 139 -30.68 -11.90 -9.53
CA SER A 139 -31.89 -12.55 -10.02
C SER A 139 -33.14 -11.86 -9.47
N VAL A 140 -34.32 -12.22 -9.98
CA VAL A 140 -35.59 -11.72 -9.41
C VAL A 140 -35.72 -12.07 -7.91
N PHE A 141 -35.03 -13.12 -7.47
CA PHE A 141 -35.05 -13.59 -6.09
C PHE A 141 -33.96 -12.98 -5.20
N PHE A 142 -32.95 -12.29 -5.74
CA PHE A 142 -31.85 -11.71 -4.97
C PHE A 142 -31.49 -10.31 -5.46
N TYR A 143 -31.47 -9.36 -4.53
CA TYR A 143 -30.98 -8.01 -4.78
C TYR A 143 -30.00 -7.57 -3.70
N LEU A 144 -29.08 -6.69 -4.07
CA LEU A 144 -28.06 -6.14 -3.20
C LEU A 144 -28.07 -4.62 -3.35
N ASN A 145 -28.08 -3.90 -2.23
CA ASN A 145 -27.86 -2.46 -2.23
C ASN A 145 -26.41 -2.18 -2.65
N ARG A 146 -26.21 -1.73 -3.91
CA ARG A 146 -24.87 -1.45 -4.45
C ARG A 146 -24.18 -0.31 -3.72
N ASP A 147 -24.92 0.68 -3.27
CA ASP A 147 -24.37 1.84 -2.53
C ASP A 147 -23.64 1.38 -1.27
N CYS A 148 -24.09 0.29 -0.63
CA CYS A 148 -23.40 -0.27 0.53
C CYS A 148 -22.01 -0.84 0.16
N LEU A 149 -21.89 -1.53 -0.98
CA LEU A 149 -20.59 -2.04 -1.42
C LEU A 149 -19.63 -0.91 -1.77
N ASP A 150 -20.13 0.14 -2.43
CA ASP A 150 -19.32 1.30 -2.80
C ASP A 150 -18.87 2.06 -1.55
N ILE A 151 -19.76 2.32 -0.59
CA ILE A 151 -19.40 2.95 0.70
C ILE A 151 -18.36 2.11 1.45
N LEU A 152 -18.50 0.77 1.48
CA LEU A 152 -17.55 -0.09 2.15
C LEU A 152 -16.16 0.02 1.49
N ARG A 153 -16.11 -0.04 0.16
CA ARG A 153 -14.87 0.10 -0.62
C ARG A 153 -14.23 1.48 -0.47
N GLU A 154 -15.03 2.54 -0.48
CA GLU A 154 -14.58 3.92 -0.26
C GLU A 154 -13.98 4.07 1.13
N ASN A 155 -14.67 3.60 2.18
CA ASN A 155 -14.16 3.67 3.55
C ASN A 155 -12.85 2.91 3.73
N LEU A 156 -12.74 1.70 3.15
CA LEU A 156 -11.47 0.95 3.15
C LEU A 156 -10.36 1.77 2.49
N THR A 157 -10.63 2.32 1.29
CA THR A 157 -9.64 3.07 0.50
C THR A 157 -9.18 4.33 1.23
N GLU A 158 -10.11 5.16 1.70
CA GLU A 158 -9.84 6.43 2.40
C GLU A 158 -8.99 6.23 3.66
N VAL A 159 -9.30 5.20 4.46
CA VAL A 159 -8.52 4.89 5.66
C VAL A 159 -7.11 4.44 5.28
N LEU A 160 -6.98 3.56 4.28
CA LEU A 160 -5.68 3.09 3.80
C LEU A 160 -4.82 4.24 3.26
N GLU A 161 -5.39 5.16 2.48
CA GLU A 161 -4.66 6.31 1.95
C GLU A 161 -4.06 7.18 3.06
N LYS A 162 -4.83 7.45 4.12
CA LYS A 162 -4.39 8.24 5.28
C LYS A 162 -3.28 7.57 6.09
N ILE A 163 -3.19 6.23 6.08
CA ILE A 163 -2.08 5.50 6.70
C ILE A 163 -0.96 5.12 5.72
N ASN A 164 -1.01 5.65 4.48
CA ASN A 164 -0.03 5.42 3.41
C ASN A 164 0.00 3.97 2.85
N TYR A 165 -1.17 3.37 2.73
CA TYR A 165 -1.40 2.06 2.13
C TYR A 165 -2.35 2.18 0.93
N LYS A 166 -2.48 1.08 0.17
CA LYS A 166 -3.44 0.95 -0.92
C LYS A 166 -3.86 -0.50 -1.13
N ILE A 167 -5.03 -0.67 -1.75
CA ILE A 167 -5.55 -1.95 -2.24
C ILE A 167 -4.96 -2.23 -3.62
N VAL A 168 -4.48 -3.46 -3.83
CA VAL A 168 -4.01 -3.93 -5.14
C VAL A 168 -4.70 -5.26 -5.46
N GLU A 169 -5.31 -5.34 -6.64
CA GLU A 169 -5.88 -6.56 -7.19
C GLU A 169 -4.81 -7.29 -8.02
N LEU A 170 -4.46 -8.51 -7.60
CA LEU A 170 -3.54 -9.41 -8.29
C LEU A 170 -4.35 -10.48 -9.04
N ASP A 171 -3.94 -10.78 -10.28
CA ASP A 171 -4.51 -11.84 -11.12
C ASP A 171 -6.06 -11.83 -11.24
N PHE A 172 -6.70 -10.66 -11.08
CA PHE A 172 -8.15 -10.42 -11.13
C PHE A 172 -9.02 -11.16 -10.08
N ASP A 173 -8.40 -11.85 -9.11
CA ASP A 173 -9.17 -12.65 -8.14
C ASP A 173 -8.61 -12.68 -6.71
N LYS A 174 -7.53 -11.92 -6.46
CA LYS A 174 -6.92 -11.77 -5.16
C LYS A 174 -6.71 -10.30 -4.87
N ILE A 175 -7.02 -9.86 -3.66
CA ILE A 175 -6.64 -8.53 -3.18
C ILE A 175 -5.54 -8.66 -2.14
N ILE A 176 -4.55 -7.77 -2.24
CA ILE A 176 -3.59 -7.52 -1.18
C ILE A 176 -3.60 -6.04 -0.79
N ILE A 177 -3.19 -5.75 0.44
CA ILE A 177 -2.92 -4.40 0.91
C ILE A 177 -1.41 -4.21 1.06
N VAL A 178 -0.91 -3.12 0.48
CA VAL A 178 0.54 -2.81 0.44
C VAL A 178 0.79 -1.37 0.88
N ALA A 179 1.95 -1.14 1.48
CA ALA A 179 2.43 0.21 1.71
C ALA A 179 2.66 0.90 0.35
N ARG A 180 2.34 2.19 0.26
CA ARG A 180 2.58 2.97 -0.96
C ARG A 180 4.09 3.13 -1.19
N ASN A 181 4.50 2.85 -2.42
CA ASN A 181 5.87 3.03 -2.87
C ASN A 181 5.85 3.46 -4.34
N GLU A 182 6.04 4.76 -4.58
CA GLU A 182 5.95 5.36 -5.92
C GLU A 182 6.97 4.75 -6.90
N ASN A 183 8.15 4.37 -6.41
CA ASN A 183 9.16 3.71 -7.24
C ASN A 183 8.71 2.31 -7.65
N ALA A 184 8.13 1.56 -6.71
CA ALA A 184 7.59 0.23 -7.00
C ALA A 184 6.44 0.31 -8.01
N ASP A 185 5.57 1.31 -7.87
CA ASP A 185 4.45 1.55 -8.78
C ASP A 185 4.92 1.85 -10.20
N ALA A 186 5.85 2.80 -10.33
CA ALA A 186 6.44 3.14 -11.62
C ALA A 186 7.16 1.94 -12.26
N VAL A 187 7.87 1.12 -11.48
CA VAL A 187 8.50 -0.09 -12.00
C VAL A 187 7.44 -1.11 -12.43
N ALA A 188 6.41 -1.36 -11.64
CA ALA A 188 5.36 -2.33 -11.96
C ALA A 188 4.60 -1.97 -13.25
N GLU A 189 4.38 -0.68 -13.51
CA GLU A 189 3.79 -0.19 -14.75
C GLU A 189 4.68 -0.43 -15.98
N ASN A 190 6.00 -0.23 -15.85
CA ASN A 190 6.95 -0.36 -16.95
C ASN A 190 7.43 -1.82 -17.17
N PHE A 191 7.40 -2.65 -16.14
CA PHE A 191 7.88 -4.04 -16.14
C PHE A 191 6.78 -5.00 -15.73
N LYS A 192 5.73 -5.09 -16.54
CA LYS A 192 4.51 -5.86 -16.25
C LYS A 192 4.75 -7.33 -15.89
N ASP A 193 5.78 -7.95 -16.45
CA ASP A 193 6.11 -9.36 -16.20
C ASP A 193 6.62 -9.63 -14.77
N ILE A 194 7.12 -8.61 -14.08
CA ILE A 194 7.52 -8.69 -12.66
C ILE A 194 6.70 -7.77 -11.76
N GLY A 195 5.70 -7.07 -12.31
CA GLY A 195 4.97 -6.01 -11.61
C GLY A 195 4.32 -6.48 -10.32
N ASP A 196 3.64 -7.62 -10.34
CA ASP A 196 3.02 -8.17 -9.14
C ASP A 196 4.04 -8.49 -8.04
N LYS A 197 5.21 -9.01 -8.42
CA LYS A 197 6.31 -9.32 -7.48
C LYS A 197 6.92 -8.06 -6.88
N VAL A 198 7.06 -7.00 -7.68
CA VAL A 198 7.50 -5.69 -7.21
C VAL A 198 6.51 -5.15 -6.17
N ILE A 199 5.21 -5.21 -6.45
CA ILE A 199 4.19 -4.73 -5.52
C ILE A 199 4.12 -5.59 -4.24
N GLU A 200 4.16 -6.92 -4.38
CA GLU A 200 4.10 -7.87 -3.27
C GLU A 200 5.21 -7.66 -2.24
N TYR A 201 6.40 -7.20 -2.65
CA TYR A 201 7.51 -6.95 -1.72
C TYR A 201 7.15 -5.94 -0.61
N ASN A 202 6.26 -4.98 -0.91
CA ASN A 202 5.84 -3.94 0.04
C ASN A 202 4.69 -4.37 0.99
N ARG A 203 4.30 -5.66 1.00
CA ARG A 203 3.31 -6.17 1.97
C ARG A 203 3.91 -6.20 3.38
N THR A 204 3.17 -5.72 4.39
CA THR A 204 3.64 -5.72 5.79
C THR A 204 3.90 -7.11 6.32
N ILE A 205 3.14 -8.10 5.88
CA ILE A 205 3.32 -9.51 6.26
C ILE A 205 4.69 -10.09 5.86
N LEU A 206 5.41 -9.45 4.91
CA LEU A 206 6.77 -9.86 4.57
C LEU A 206 7.82 -9.33 5.55
N HIS A 207 7.46 -8.46 6.49
CA HIS A 207 8.38 -8.03 7.53
C HIS A 207 8.80 -9.22 8.39
N GLY A 208 10.11 -9.46 8.50
CA GLY A 208 10.67 -10.65 9.14
C GLY A 208 10.60 -11.93 8.31
N ASP A 209 9.86 -11.97 7.19
CA ASP A 209 9.81 -13.13 6.29
C ASP A 209 10.97 -13.09 5.27
N ILE A 210 12.14 -13.54 5.73
CA ILE A 210 13.35 -13.65 4.91
C ILE A 210 13.14 -14.59 3.71
N ALA A 211 12.33 -15.64 3.86
CA ALA A 211 12.13 -16.62 2.80
C ALA A 211 11.29 -16.03 1.67
N GLY A 212 10.15 -15.40 1.99
CA GLY A 212 9.30 -14.72 1.01
C GLY A 212 10.03 -13.57 0.31
N LYS A 213 10.77 -12.73 1.08
CA LYS A 213 11.60 -11.66 0.49
C LYS A 213 12.66 -12.21 -0.46
N ARG A 214 13.31 -13.33 -0.12
CA ARG A 214 14.30 -13.98 -0.98
C ARG A 214 13.71 -14.43 -2.31
N GLU A 215 12.53 -15.06 -2.29
CA GLU A 215 11.87 -15.55 -3.51
C GLU A 215 11.56 -14.41 -4.47
N ILE A 216 11.04 -13.29 -3.96
CA ILE A 216 10.79 -12.10 -4.78
C ILE A 216 12.10 -11.54 -5.35
N LEU A 217 13.12 -11.35 -4.51
CA LEU A 217 14.42 -10.82 -4.95
C LEU A 217 15.11 -11.71 -5.99
N LEU A 218 14.88 -13.02 -5.97
CA LEU A 218 15.38 -13.93 -6.99
C LEU A 218 14.74 -13.64 -8.36
N VAL A 219 13.41 -13.51 -8.41
CA VAL A 219 12.68 -13.16 -9.64
C VAL A 219 13.12 -11.81 -10.20
N LEU A 220 13.23 -10.79 -9.34
CA LEU A 220 13.71 -9.47 -9.73
C LEU A 220 15.17 -9.51 -10.20
N GLY A 221 16.00 -10.29 -9.51
CA GLY A 221 17.40 -10.52 -9.87
C GLY A 221 17.56 -11.17 -11.24
N ASP A 222 16.71 -12.13 -11.60
CA ASP A 222 16.72 -12.78 -12.91
C ASP A 222 16.34 -11.79 -14.03
N LYS A 223 15.35 -10.92 -13.77
CA LYS A 223 14.98 -9.83 -14.69
C LYS A 223 16.09 -8.78 -14.85
N PHE A 224 16.86 -8.54 -13.78
CA PHE A 224 17.97 -7.59 -13.78
C PHE A 224 19.17 -8.07 -14.60
N GLU A 225 19.47 -9.37 -14.64
CA GLU A 225 20.65 -9.92 -15.30
C GLU A 225 20.85 -9.47 -16.78
N PRO A 226 19.84 -9.53 -17.67
CA PRO A 226 19.99 -9.04 -19.03
C PRO A 226 20.21 -7.53 -19.15
N LEU A 227 19.86 -6.74 -18.13
CA LEU A 227 19.93 -5.28 -18.15
C LEU A 227 21.32 -4.73 -17.75
N ARG A 228 22.17 -5.58 -17.18
CA ARG A 228 23.48 -5.20 -16.64
C ARG A 228 24.38 -4.50 -17.65
N LYS A 229 24.43 -5.00 -18.89
CA LYS A 229 25.24 -4.40 -19.97
C LYS A 229 24.74 -3.01 -20.33
N THR A 230 23.42 -2.83 -20.41
CA THR A 230 22.80 -1.52 -20.70
C THR A 230 23.14 -0.52 -19.62
N LEU A 231 23.02 -0.89 -18.34
CA LEU A 231 23.36 -0.03 -17.21
C LEU A 231 24.82 0.40 -17.22
N LYS A 232 25.75 -0.56 -17.40
CA LYS A 232 27.19 -0.26 -17.52
C LYS A 232 27.49 0.72 -18.66
N GLY A 233 26.87 0.50 -19.83
CA GLY A 233 27.08 1.33 -21.01
C GLY A 233 26.57 2.78 -20.88
N HIS A 234 25.75 3.07 -19.88
CA HIS A 234 25.07 4.38 -19.73
C HIS A 234 25.38 5.07 -18.40
N GLY A 235 26.52 4.77 -17.77
CA GLY A 235 26.98 5.47 -16.57
C GLY A 235 26.40 4.97 -15.26
N PHE A 236 25.71 3.82 -15.26
CA PHE A 236 25.18 3.18 -14.05
C PHE A 236 26.00 1.95 -13.62
N GLY A 237 27.31 1.97 -13.89
CA GLY A 237 28.21 0.85 -13.61
C GLY A 237 28.32 0.50 -12.12
N ASP A 238 28.41 1.50 -11.24
CA ASP A 238 28.50 1.26 -9.79
C ASP A 238 27.21 0.67 -9.23
N LEU A 239 26.06 1.18 -9.69
CA LEU A 239 24.75 0.65 -9.33
C LEU A 239 24.62 -0.82 -9.73
N GLU A 240 24.96 -1.14 -10.98
CA GLU A 240 24.95 -2.51 -11.49
C GLU A 240 25.86 -3.43 -10.66
N SER A 241 27.07 -2.96 -10.35
CA SER A 241 28.07 -3.76 -9.65
C SER A 241 27.63 -4.05 -8.22
N ASN A 242 27.08 -3.04 -7.53
CA ASN A 242 26.57 -3.19 -6.17
C ASN A 242 25.38 -4.16 -6.10
N ILE A 243 24.43 -4.07 -7.03
CA ILE A 243 23.30 -5.00 -7.10
C ILE A 243 23.81 -6.44 -7.35
N GLY A 244 24.71 -6.60 -8.33
CA GLY A 244 25.30 -7.90 -8.65
C GLY A 244 26.06 -8.50 -7.45
N PHE A 245 26.79 -7.67 -6.71
CA PHE A 245 27.46 -8.08 -5.47
C PHE A 245 26.45 -8.58 -4.43
N LEU A 246 25.40 -7.80 -4.14
CA LEU A 246 24.40 -8.16 -3.14
C LEU A 246 23.69 -9.47 -3.52
N LEU A 247 23.12 -9.57 -4.72
CA LEU A 247 22.39 -10.76 -5.19
C LEU A 247 23.20 -12.07 -5.04
N ASN A 248 24.52 -12.00 -5.19
CA ASN A 248 25.41 -13.17 -5.09
C ASN A 248 25.95 -13.43 -3.68
N SER A 249 25.94 -12.43 -2.79
CA SER A 249 26.69 -12.46 -1.53
C SER A 249 25.84 -12.65 -0.28
N ILE A 250 24.54 -12.30 -0.33
CA ILE A 250 23.64 -12.31 0.85
C ILE A 250 22.58 -13.41 0.80
N ASN A 251 22.90 -14.56 0.21
CA ASN A 251 22.03 -15.74 0.19
C ASN A 251 20.75 -15.58 -0.64
N ILE A 252 20.77 -14.73 -1.68
CA ILE A 252 19.64 -14.60 -2.63
C ILE A 252 19.79 -15.64 -3.75
N ARG A 253 20.75 -15.48 -4.67
CA ARG A 253 20.95 -16.40 -5.81
C ARG A 253 21.65 -17.70 -5.44
N HIS A 254 22.57 -17.64 -4.48
CA HIS A 254 23.38 -18.77 -4.08
C HIS A 254 23.14 -19.11 -2.60
N ASN A 255 23.33 -20.38 -2.24
CA ASN A 255 23.42 -20.75 -0.83
C ASN A 255 24.74 -20.19 -0.27
N ASN A 256 24.64 -19.12 0.52
CA ASN A 256 25.79 -18.51 1.20
C ASN A 256 25.85 -18.86 2.69
N LYS A 257 24.96 -19.72 3.18
CA LYS A 257 24.99 -20.22 4.57
C LYS A 257 26.00 -21.35 4.73
N GLU A 258 26.15 -22.18 3.71
CA GLU A 258 26.97 -23.39 3.74
C GLU A 258 27.69 -23.63 2.40
N GLY A 259 28.60 -24.61 2.39
CA GLY A 259 29.31 -25.01 1.18
C GLY A 259 30.38 -24.02 0.70
N THR A 260 30.71 -24.10 -0.59
CA THR A 260 31.82 -23.34 -1.21
C THR A 260 31.56 -21.85 -1.33
N ASN A 261 30.28 -21.43 -1.36
CA ASN A 261 29.86 -20.03 -1.42
C ASN A 261 29.57 -19.43 -0.03
N LYS A 262 29.97 -20.13 1.03
CA LYS A 262 29.72 -19.71 2.42
C LYS A 262 30.26 -18.30 2.67
N ASN A 263 29.39 -17.40 3.09
CA ASN A 263 29.74 -16.03 3.43
C ASN A 263 29.70 -15.87 4.96
N LYS A 264 30.81 -15.42 5.55
CA LYS A 264 30.92 -15.20 7.00
C LYS A 264 29.83 -14.27 7.52
N PHE A 265 29.54 -13.20 6.80
CA PHE A 265 28.49 -12.25 7.15
C PHE A 265 27.14 -12.93 7.25
N VAL A 266 26.71 -13.66 6.21
CA VAL A 266 25.40 -14.35 6.18
C VAL A 266 25.28 -15.37 7.31
N VAL A 267 26.35 -16.07 7.62
CA VAL A 267 26.36 -17.12 8.66
C VAL A 267 26.21 -16.52 10.07
N SER A 268 26.78 -15.34 10.31
CA SER A 268 26.74 -14.67 11.62
C SER A 268 25.65 -13.62 11.76
N ALA A 269 25.05 -13.17 10.65
CA ALA A 269 24.07 -12.09 10.63
C ALA A 269 22.80 -12.51 11.37
N LYS A 270 22.27 -11.57 12.15
CA LYS A 270 20.93 -11.71 12.72
C LYS A 270 19.88 -11.57 11.61
N PRO A 271 18.68 -12.16 11.76
CA PRO A 271 17.62 -12.05 10.76
C PRO A 271 17.32 -10.60 10.35
N GLU A 272 17.27 -9.68 11.32
CA GLU A 272 16.96 -8.26 11.07
C GLU A 272 18.06 -7.56 10.27
N GLU A 273 19.31 -7.97 10.51
CA GLU A 273 20.46 -7.43 9.77
C GLU A 273 20.48 -7.94 8.33
N LEU A 274 20.13 -9.21 8.11
CA LEU A 274 19.99 -9.77 6.78
C LEU A 274 18.81 -9.14 6.02
N GLU A 275 17.67 -8.95 6.69
CA GLU A 275 16.49 -8.30 6.14
C GLU A 275 16.80 -6.90 5.63
N LYS A 276 17.55 -6.11 6.41
CA LYS A 276 17.99 -4.76 5.99
C LYS A 276 18.70 -4.79 4.63
N TRP A 277 19.57 -5.77 4.39
CA TRP A 277 20.27 -5.89 3.11
C TRP A 277 19.36 -6.40 2.00
N TYR A 278 18.32 -7.17 2.31
CA TYR A 278 17.31 -7.58 1.34
C TYR A 278 16.52 -6.36 0.87
N ASP A 279 16.08 -5.53 1.82
CA ASP A 279 15.37 -4.28 1.53
C ASP A 279 16.26 -3.30 0.75
N THR A 280 17.53 -3.19 1.12
CA THR A 280 18.52 -2.40 0.35
C THR A 280 18.68 -2.94 -1.08
N THR A 281 18.72 -4.27 -1.25
CA THR A 281 18.85 -4.90 -2.57
C THR A 281 17.61 -4.62 -3.43
N TYR A 282 16.43 -4.70 -2.83
CA TYR A 282 15.16 -4.37 -3.47
C TYR A 282 15.12 -2.92 -3.95
N GLU A 283 15.46 -1.96 -3.09
CA GLU A 283 15.51 -0.53 -3.45
C GLU A 283 16.47 -0.26 -4.62
N LEU A 284 17.66 -0.87 -4.61
CA LEU A 284 18.62 -0.72 -5.70
C LEU A 284 18.12 -1.36 -7.00
N LEU A 285 17.42 -2.49 -6.94
CA LEU A 285 16.78 -3.10 -8.11
C LEU A 285 15.71 -2.18 -8.70
N LEU A 286 14.85 -1.57 -7.88
CA LEU A 286 13.88 -0.58 -8.36
C LEU A 286 14.58 0.59 -9.07
N LEU A 287 15.64 1.12 -8.47
CA LEU A 287 16.44 2.19 -9.07
C LEU A 287 17.04 1.78 -10.43
N ALA A 288 17.55 0.55 -10.55
CA ALA A 288 18.09 0.03 -11.80
C ALA A 288 17.01 -0.09 -12.90
N PHE A 289 15.81 -0.55 -12.56
CA PHE A 289 14.70 -0.63 -13.50
C PHE A 289 14.22 0.75 -13.97
N LEU A 290 14.14 1.73 -13.06
CA LEU A 290 13.85 3.12 -13.40
C LEU A 290 14.95 3.74 -14.26
N ALA A 291 16.22 3.45 -13.97
CA ALA A 291 17.35 3.91 -14.79
C ALA A 291 17.26 3.37 -16.23
N VAL A 292 16.90 2.10 -16.42
CA VAL A 292 16.65 1.53 -17.75
C VAL A 292 15.49 2.23 -18.47
N THR A 293 14.40 2.51 -17.74
CA THR A 293 13.27 3.26 -18.29
C THR A 293 13.70 4.66 -18.77
N TYR A 294 14.55 5.34 -18.00
CA TYR A 294 15.14 6.62 -18.40
C TYR A 294 16.06 6.49 -19.63
N ILE A 295 16.93 5.47 -19.69
CA ILE A 295 17.84 5.24 -20.82
C ILE A 295 17.05 5.11 -22.15
N ASN A 296 15.93 4.39 -22.11
CA ASN A 296 15.06 4.25 -23.28
C ASN A 296 14.48 5.61 -23.72
N LYS A 297 13.91 6.38 -22.78
CA LYS A 297 13.38 7.73 -23.07
C LYS A 297 14.47 8.71 -23.53
N LYS A 298 15.67 8.63 -22.96
CA LYS A 298 16.81 9.45 -23.35
C LYS A 298 17.17 9.23 -24.82
N THR A 299 17.12 7.98 -25.29
CA THR A 299 17.38 7.64 -26.69
C THR A 299 16.37 8.34 -27.63
N GLU A 300 15.09 8.36 -27.27
CA GLU A 300 14.05 9.08 -28.02
C GLU A 300 14.28 10.59 -28.02
N ILE A 301 14.65 11.15 -26.87
CA ILE A 301 14.96 12.58 -26.73
C ILE A 301 16.17 12.97 -27.57
N ASP A 302 17.21 12.15 -27.59
CA ASP A 302 18.42 12.44 -28.36
C ASP A 302 18.15 12.38 -29.88
N ASN A 303 17.26 11.48 -30.33
CA ASN A 303 16.75 11.46 -31.70
C ASN A 303 15.98 12.75 -32.04
N LEU A 304 15.11 13.21 -31.13
CA LEU A 304 14.38 14.47 -31.31
C LEU A 304 15.33 15.68 -31.41
N LYS A 305 16.35 15.76 -30.54
CA LYS A 305 17.37 16.81 -30.61
C LYS A 305 18.08 16.83 -31.96
N ALA A 306 18.43 15.65 -32.49
CA ALA A 306 19.08 15.54 -33.79
C ALA A 306 18.19 16.01 -34.96
N ILE A 307 16.87 15.81 -34.87
CA ILE A 307 15.90 16.33 -35.85
C ILE A 307 15.82 17.86 -35.77
N ILE A 308 15.74 18.42 -34.55
CA ILE A 308 15.64 19.86 -34.34
C ILE A 308 16.92 20.57 -34.80
N ALA A 309 18.10 20.02 -34.49
CA ALA A 309 19.38 20.60 -34.85
C ALA A 309 19.70 20.57 -36.37
N LYS A 310 18.91 19.82 -37.16
CA LYS A 310 19.02 19.78 -38.63
C LYS A 310 18.15 20.83 -39.33
N LYS A 311 17.36 21.62 -38.60
CA LYS A 311 16.65 22.82 -39.07
C LYS A 311 17.43 24.08 -38.71
#